data_AF-A0A1X1YEW1-F1
#
_entry.id   AF-A0A1X1YEW1-F1
#
_cell.length_a   1.000
_cell.length_b   1.000
_cell.length_c   1.000
_cell.angle_alpha   90.00
_cell.angle_beta   90.00
_cell.angle_gamma   90.00
#
_symmetry.space_group_name_H-M   'P 1'
#
loop_
_entity.id
_entity.type
_entity.pdbx_description
1 polymer ?
#
loop_
_entity_poly.entity_id
_entity_poly.type
_entity_poly.pdbx_seq_one_letter_code
_entity_poly.pdbx_strand_id
1 'polypeptide(L)'
;MTVKALATGAAAVAAIGAAAAGFAPASSAPADVQPVVFSVPLDPPPPPPGQEQLPSADQLADLCNQVTDPGVRYTEKNNLVQGGIAQNEGMVADHDLRKAYRNGNFPEQFNVTNIAPAGPNAASADVAISGPKFAGPVTKQLAFVNEGGNWMLQHDAAIALIQAATATN
;
A
#
# COMPACT_ATOMS: atom_id res chain seq x y z
N MET A 1 -14.96 -25.38 34.54
CA MET A 1 -15.27 -26.71 33.94
C MET A 1 -16.45 -26.46 33.00
N THR A 2 -16.45 -26.68 31.68
CA THR A 2 -15.66 -27.60 30.85
C THR A 2 -15.66 -27.07 29.41
N VAL A 3 -14.45 -27.05 28.85
CA VAL A 3 -13.98 -26.90 27.46
C VAL A 3 -14.91 -27.46 26.37
N LYS A 4 -15.03 -26.74 25.23
CA LYS A 4 -15.41 -27.30 23.92
C LYS A 4 -14.21 -27.24 22.98
N ALA A 5 -13.84 -28.42 22.49
CA ALA A 5 -12.64 -28.74 21.74
C ALA A 5 -12.67 -28.20 20.30
N LEU A 6 -11.55 -27.66 19.82
CA LEU A 6 -11.27 -27.53 18.39
C LEU A 6 -10.45 -28.77 17.96
N ALA A 7 -11.02 -29.52 17.03
CA ALA A 7 -10.46 -30.76 16.50
C ALA A 7 -9.48 -30.47 15.34
N THR A 8 -8.37 -31.19 15.41
CA THR A 8 -7.28 -31.32 14.43
C THR A 8 -7.72 -32.06 13.15
N GLY A 9 -7.17 -31.65 12.00
CA GLY A 9 -7.03 -32.47 10.77
C GLY A 9 -6.28 -31.65 9.71
N ALA A 10 -5.02 -31.88 9.34
CA ALA A 10 -4.29 -33.04 8.82
C ALA A 10 -4.47 -33.30 7.30
N ALA A 11 -3.40 -32.98 6.55
CA ALA A 11 -2.86 -33.61 5.33
C ALA A 11 -3.67 -33.63 4.02
N ALA A 12 -3.04 -33.24 2.90
CA ALA A 12 -2.36 -34.19 1.99
C ALA A 12 -1.99 -33.56 0.63
N VAL A 13 -0.81 -33.92 0.15
CA VAL A 13 -0.19 -33.61 -1.15
C VAL A 13 -0.94 -34.33 -2.28
N ALA A 14 -1.23 -33.63 -3.38
CA ALA A 14 -1.68 -34.25 -4.64
C ALA A 14 -0.52 -34.23 -5.66
N ALA A 15 0.06 -35.41 -5.87
CA ALA A 15 0.93 -35.72 -7.00
C ALA A 15 0.07 -35.95 -8.26
N ILE A 16 0.54 -35.47 -9.41
CA ILE A 16 0.04 -35.90 -10.73
C ILE A 16 1.27 -36.26 -11.57
N GLY A 17 1.30 -37.49 -12.06
CA GLY A 17 2.38 -38.03 -12.88
C GLY A 17 1.92 -38.52 -14.25
N ALA A 18 2.86 -38.46 -15.21
CA ALA A 18 3.09 -39.30 -16.40
C ALA A 18 2.00 -39.36 -17.52
N ALA A 19 2.27 -39.58 -18.81
CA ALA A 19 3.41 -39.51 -19.74
C ALA A 19 2.86 -39.95 -21.13
N ALA A 20 3.30 -39.38 -22.26
CA ALA A 20 3.33 -40.06 -23.58
C ALA A 20 4.12 -39.25 -24.63
N ALA A 21 4.89 -39.95 -25.44
CA ALA A 21 5.94 -39.46 -26.35
C ALA A 21 5.47 -39.20 -27.79
N GLY A 22 6.18 -38.31 -28.50
CA GLY A 22 6.16 -38.13 -29.96
C GLY A 22 7.47 -37.48 -30.44
N PHE A 23 8.10 -38.01 -31.48
CA PHE A 23 9.51 -37.82 -31.83
C PHE A 23 9.74 -36.99 -33.12
N ALA A 24 10.62 -35.97 -33.03
CA ALA A 24 11.56 -35.36 -34.02
C ALA A 24 11.04 -34.69 -35.34
N PRO A 25 11.79 -33.73 -35.99
CA PRO A 25 13.24 -33.48 -35.91
C PRO A 25 13.73 -32.01 -35.77
N ALA A 26 15.06 -31.90 -35.62
CA ALA A 26 15.89 -30.75 -35.26
C ALA A 26 15.87 -29.56 -36.25
N SER A 27 16.06 -28.35 -35.71
CA SER A 27 16.60 -27.20 -36.46
C SER A 27 17.35 -26.25 -35.50
N SER A 28 18.66 -26.14 -35.75
CA SER A 28 19.54 -24.98 -35.56
C SER A 28 19.30 -24.04 -34.37
N ALA A 29 20.22 -24.06 -33.40
CA ALA A 29 20.47 -22.92 -32.52
C ALA A 29 20.80 -21.67 -33.36
N PRO A 30 20.24 -20.51 -33.00
CA PRO A 30 21.14 -19.48 -32.49
C PRO A 30 20.59 -18.72 -31.28
N ALA A 31 21.53 -18.36 -30.41
CA ALA A 31 21.52 -17.25 -29.46
C ALA A 31 20.40 -17.22 -28.41
N ASP A 32 20.77 -17.56 -27.18
CA ASP A 32 20.22 -16.92 -25.96
C ASP A 32 20.26 -15.40 -26.13
N VAL A 33 19.16 -14.84 -26.62
CA VAL A 33 18.86 -13.43 -26.44
C VAL A 33 18.36 -13.31 -25.01
N GLN A 34 19.32 -13.15 -24.08
CA GLN A 34 18.99 -12.59 -22.78
C GLN A 34 18.26 -11.27 -23.03
N PRO A 35 17.04 -11.07 -22.50
CA PRO A 35 16.42 -9.77 -22.59
C PRO A 35 17.26 -8.81 -21.76
N VAL A 36 18.15 -8.09 -22.44
CA VAL A 36 18.70 -6.83 -21.97
C VAL A 36 17.49 -5.91 -21.83
N VAL A 37 17.04 -5.76 -20.58
CA VAL A 37 16.14 -4.68 -20.17
C VAL A 37 16.89 -3.37 -20.43
N PHE A 38 16.72 -2.87 -21.64
CA PHE A 38 17.21 -1.58 -22.06
C PHE A 38 16.29 -0.53 -21.44
N SER A 39 16.87 0.25 -20.53
CA SER A 39 16.25 1.35 -19.81
C SER A 39 15.55 2.35 -20.74
N VAL A 40 14.23 2.22 -20.87
CA VAL A 40 13.32 3.27 -21.35
C VAL A 40 12.05 3.16 -20.51
N PRO A 41 11.52 4.25 -19.92
CA PRO A 41 10.31 4.21 -19.10
C PRO A 41 9.14 3.82 -20.00
N LEU A 42 8.71 2.57 -19.94
CA LEU A 42 7.47 2.12 -20.55
C LEU A 42 6.33 2.64 -19.66
N ASP A 43 5.62 3.66 -20.15
CA ASP A 43 4.26 3.96 -19.70
C ASP A 43 3.48 2.63 -19.61
N PRO A 44 2.97 2.24 -18.43
CA PRO A 44 2.20 1.02 -18.31
C PRO A 44 0.95 1.13 -19.21
N PRO A 45 0.55 0.03 -19.89
CA PRO A 45 -0.61 0.04 -20.76
C PRO A 45 -1.85 0.51 -20.00
N PRO A 46 -2.74 1.33 -20.62
CA PRO A 46 -3.97 1.75 -19.99
C PRO A 46 -4.76 0.51 -19.55
N PRO A 47 -5.27 0.47 -18.31
CA PRO A 47 -5.94 -0.71 -17.78
C PRO A 47 -7.22 -1.02 -18.56
N PRO A 48 -7.61 -2.30 -18.66
CA PRO A 48 -8.89 -2.69 -19.23
C PRO A 48 -10.05 -1.98 -18.51
N PRO A 49 -11.00 -1.34 -19.22
CA PRO A 49 -12.14 -0.70 -18.60
C PRO A 49 -13.00 -1.76 -17.88
N GLY A 50 -13.20 -1.59 -16.57
CA GLY A 50 -14.07 -2.45 -15.76
C GLY A 50 -13.36 -3.37 -14.76
N GLN A 51 -12.04 -3.33 -14.65
CA GLN A 51 -11.37 -3.79 -13.44
C GLN A 51 -11.37 -2.60 -12.47
N GLU A 52 -11.89 -2.77 -11.25
CA GLU A 52 -11.62 -1.83 -10.16
C GLU A 52 -10.09 -1.78 -10.01
N GLN A 53 -9.48 -0.78 -10.63
CA GLN A 53 -8.04 -0.62 -10.74
C GLN A 53 -7.48 -0.47 -9.33
N LEU A 54 -6.99 -1.56 -8.74
CA LEU A 54 -6.34 -1.50 -7.43
C LEU A 54 -5.24 -0.42 -7.48
N PRO A 55 -5.12 0.39 -6.42
CA PRO A 55 -4.11 1.44 -6.38
C PRO A 55 -2.71 0.81 -6.38
N SER A 56 -1.77 1.45 -7.05
CA SER A 56 -0.37 1.03 -6.99
C SER A 56 0.25 1.37 -5.63
N ALA A 57 1.23 0.58 -5.17
CA ALA A 57 1.91 0.82 -3.91
C ALA A 57 2.54 2.22 -3.84
N ASP A 58 3.20 2.65 -4.92
CA ASP A 58 3.80 3.98 -5.02
C ASP A 58 2.75 5.09 -4.91
N GLN A 59 1.59 4.92 -5.56
CA GLN A 59 0.49 5.87 -5.47
C GLN A 59 -0.03 6.01 -4.03
N LEU A 60 -0.17 4.90 -3.31
CA LEU A 60 -0.58 4.92 -1.91
C LEU A 60 0.49 5.52 -0.99
N ALA A 61 1.77 5.26 -1.28
CA ALA A 61 2.89 5.82 -0.53
C ALA A 61 2.95 7.35 -0.74
N ASP A 62 2.79 7.82 -1.97
CA ASP A 62 2.72 9.25 -2.30
C ASP A 62 1.53 9.93 -1.63
N LEU A 63 0.37 9.26 -1.61
CA LEU A 63 -0.81 9.74 -0.89
C LEU A 63 -0.54 9.85 0.62
N CYS A 64 0.12 8.85 1.22
CA CYS A 64 0.52 8.89 2.64
C CYS A 64 1.49 10.05 2.90
N ASN A 65 2.49 10.26 2.04
CA ASN A 65 3.43 11.38 2.12
C ASN A 65 2.71 12.74 2.05
N GLN A 66 1.77 12.90 1.12
CA GLN A 66 1.01 14.15 0.98
C GLN A 66 0.12 14.41 2.21
N VAL A 67 -0.47 13.38 2.79
CA VAL A 67 -1.29 13.50 4.00
C VAL A 67 -0.42 13.89 5.22
N THR A 68 0.78 13.34 5.34
CA THR A 68 1.72 13.63 6.46
C THR A 68 2.63 14.84 6.22
N ASP A 69 2.52 15.51 5.08
CA ASP A 69 3.35 16.68 4.77
C ASP A 69 3.10 17.84 5.78
N PRO A 70 4.11 18.23 6.59
CA PRO A 70 3.96 19.32 7.57
C PRO A 70 3.88 20.71 6.94
N GLY A 71 4.23 20.85 5.65
CA GLY A 71 4.18 22.10 4.88
C GLY A 71 2.82 22.40 4.26
N VAL A 72 1.97 21.38 4.08
CA VAL A 72 0.65 21.50 3.46
C VAL A 72 -0.44 21.52 4.54
N ARG A 73 -1.39 22.45 4.44
CA ARG A 73 -2.46 22.61 5.43
C ARG A 73 -3.57 21.58 5.23
N TYR A 74 -4.25 21.18 6.30
CA TYR A 74 -5.40 20.27 6.23
C TYR A 74 -6.49 20.72 5.22
N THR A 75 -6.67 22.03 5.02
CA THR A 75 -7.65 22.58 4.05
C THR A 75 -7.32 22.24 2.60
N GLU A 76 -6.04 22.02 2.29
CA GLU A 76 -5.55 21.64 0.96
C GLU A 76 -5.55 20.11 0.78
N LYS A 77 -5.68 19.35 1.88
CA LYS A 77 -5.71 17.87 1.91
C LYS A 77 -7.11 17.28 1.84
N ASN A 78 -8.15 18.09 1.64
CA ASN A 78 -9.55 17.64 1.60
C ASN A 78 -9.84 16.61 0.50
N ASN A 79 -9.08 16.63 -0.60
CA ASN A 79 -9.20 15.65 -1.70
C ASN A 79 -8.30 14.42 -1.50
N LEU A 80 -7.60 14.31 -0.37
CA LEU A 80 -6.75 13.16 -0.02
C LEU A 80 -7.41 12.27 1.03
N VAL A 81 -8.43 12.77 1.74
CA VAL A 81 -9.13 12.08 2.82
C VAL A 81 -10.63 12.08 2.55
N GLN A 82 -11.27 10.92 2.65
CA GLN A 82 -12.70 10.77 2.46
C GLN A 82 -13.49 11.67 3.40
N GLY A 83 -14.37 12.51 2.84
CA GLY A 83 -15.14 13.47 3.62
C GLY A 83 -14.32 14.64 4.21
N GLY A 84 -13.03 14.73 3.88
CA GLY A 84 -12.11 15.76 4.36
C GLY A 84 -11.63 15.54 5.79
N ILE A 85 -10.88 16.52 6.30
CA ILE A 85 -10.44 16.59 7.70
C ILE A 85 -11.19 17.72 8.37
N ALA A 86 -11.88 17.45 9.49
CA ALA A 86 -12.62 18.47 10.22
C ALA A 86 -11.67 19.57 10.72
N GLN A 87 -12.12 20.83 10.76
CA GLN A 87 -11.25 21.98 11.07
C GLN A 87 -10.52 21.86 12.42
N ASN A 88 -11.23 21.44 13.47
CA ASN A 88 -10.64 21.26 14.80
C ASN A 88 -9.53 20.21 14.80
N GLU A 89 -9.75 19.10 14.10
CA GLU A 89 -8.81 17.99 13.97
C GLU A 89 -7.63 18.33 13.05
N GLY A 90 -7.90 18.95 11.91
CA GLY A 90 -6.88 19.36 10.96
C GLY A 90 -5.91 20.38 11.55
N MET A 91 -6.38 21.29 12.41
CA MET A 91 -5.47 22.19 13.15
C MET A 91 -4.55 21.44 14.12
N VAL A 92 -5.04 20.40 14.79
CA VAL A 92 -4.25 19.57 15.70
C VAL A 92 -3.24 18.74 14.91
N ALA A 93 -3.68 18.08 13.85
CA ALA A 93 -2.83 17.35 12.92
C ALA A 93 -1.70 18.23 12.36
N ASP A 94 -2.02 19.41 11.83
CA ASP A 94 -1.03 20.34 11.29
C ASP A 94 -0.06 20.83 12.39
N HIS A 95 -0.54 21.02 13.62
CA HIS A 95 0.30 21.41 14.75
C HIS A 95 1.28 20.30 15.13
N ASP A 96 0.80 19.07 15.25
CA ASP A 96 1.59 17.92 15.65
C ASP A 96 2.61 17.52 14.57
N LEU A 97 2.22 17.55 13.29
CA LEU A 97 3.15 17.34 12.17
C LEU A 97 4.26 18.39 12.14
N ARG A 98 3.92 19.68 12.32
CA ARG A 98 4.93 20.76 12.42
C ARG A 98 5.81 20.62 13.66
N LYS A 99 5.29 20.09 14.77
CA LYS A 99 6.08 19.81 15.97
C LYS A 99 7.04 18.65 15.73
N ALA A 100 6.57 17.54 15.16
CA ALA A 100 7.38 16.39 14.80
C ALA A 100 8.47 16.75 13.77
N TYR A 101 8.16 17.59 12.78
CA TYR A 101 9.14 18.14 11.84
C TYR A 101 10.25 18.93 12.55
N ARG A 102 9.88 19.85 13.46
CA ARG A 102 10.86 20.60 14.26
C ARG A 102 11.69 19.72 15.20
N ASN A 103 11.15 18.58 15.63
CA ASN A 103 11.84 17.60 16.45
C ASN A 103 12.78 16.67 15.64
N GLY A 104 12.78 16.80 14.30
CA GLY A 104 13.60 15.99 13.41
C GLY A 104 13.06 14.57 13.18
N ASN A 105 11.74 14.36 13.29
CA ASN A 105 11.10 13.07 13.01
C ASN A 105 11.02 12.78 11.49
N PHE A 106 11.17 13.80 10.65
CA PHE A 106 11.12 13.73 9.19
C PHE A 106 12.53 13.82 8.58
N PRO A 107 12.77 13.27 7.37
CA PRO A 107 11.79 12.67 6.45
C PRO A 107 11.34 11.27 6.90
N GLU A 108 10.05 11.01 6.75
CA GLU A 108 9.46 9.67 6.93
C GLU A 108 9.40 8.95 5.57
N GLN A 109 9.43 7.63 5.63
CA GLN A 109 9.36 6.73 4.48
C GLN A 109 8.19 5.78 4.68
N PHE A 110 7.30 5.72 3.69
CA PHE A 110 6.12 4.86 3.70
C PHE A 110 6.33 3.72 2.70
N ASN A 111 6.37 2.50 3.19
CA ASN A 111 6.41 1.31 2.34
C ASN A 111 5.05 0.62 2.37
N VAL A 112 4.36 0.59 1.23
CA VAL A 112 3.02 0.02 1.11
C VAL A 112 3.11 -1.39 0.56
N THR A 113 2.47 -2.34 1.24
CA THR A 113 2.47 -3.76 0.90
C THR A 113 1.07 -4.35 1.07
N ASN A 114 0.87 -5.59 0.61
CA ASN A 114 -0.35 -6.37 0.87
C ASN A 114 -1.64 -5.62 0.49
N ILE A 115 -1.67 -5.02 -0.71
CA ILE A 115 -2.83 -4.27 -1.21
C ILE A 115 -3.91 -5.27 -1.61
N ALA A 116 -5.07 -5.18 -0.98
CA ALA A 116 -6.21 -6.04 -1.22
C ALA A 116 -7.49 -5.20 -1.38
N PRO A 117 -8.48 -5.65 -2.16
CA PRO A 117 -9.77 -5.00 -2.21
C PRO A 117 -10.52 -5.17 -0.88
N ALA A 118 -11.03 -4.07 -0.31
CA ALA A 118 -11.71 -4.03 0.98
C ALA A 118 -13.24 -3.85 0.86
N GLY A 119 -13.75 -3.66 -0.36
CA GLY A 119 -15.17 -3.45 -0.66
C GLY A 119 -15.35 -2.76 -2.01
N PRO A 120 -16.59 -2.46 -2.42
CA PRO A 120 -16.86 -1.70 -3.64
C PRO A 120 -16.16 -0.34 -3.59
N ASN A 121 -15.30 -0.04 -4.56
CA ASN A 121 -14.45 1.16 -4.58
C ASN A 121 -13.59 1.35 -3.32
N ALA A 122 -13.18 0.27 -2.64
CA ALA A 122 -12.33 0.37 -1.45
C ALA A 122 -11.17 -0.63 -1.51
N ALA A 123 -10.01 -0.22 -1.00
CA ALA A 123 -8.80 -1.04 -0.90
C ALA A 123 -8.19 -0.91 0.49
N SER A 124 -7.58 -1.98 0.99
CA SER A 124 -6.79 -1.98 2.22
C SER A 124 -5.34 -2.29 1.88
N ALA A 125 -4.39 -1.62 2.52
CA ALA A 125 -2.97 -1.93 2.37
C ALA A 125 -2.24 -1.81 3.71
N ASP A 126 -1.15 -2.55 3.84
CA ASP A 126 -0.23 -2.46 4.97
C ASP A 126 0.84 -1.42 4.70
N VAL A 127 0.80 -0.33 5.46
CA VAL A 127 1.73 0.80 5.33
C VAL A 127 2.74 0.75 6.47
N ALA A 128 3.98 0.42 6.15
CA ALA A 128 5.10 0.47 7.07
C ALA A 128 5.72 1.87 7.07
N ILE A 129 5.66 2.54 8.22
CA ILE A 129 6.18 3.88 8.45
C ILE A 129 7.57 3.75 9.07
N SER A 130 8.56 4.39 8.47
CA SER A 130 9.93 4.43 9.01
C SER A 130 10.47 5.85 8.99
N GLY A 131 11.34 6.19 9.93
CA GLY A 131 11.89 7.52 10.03
C GLY A 131 13.02 7.58 11.07
N PRO A 132 13.79 8.68 11.10
CA PRO A 132 15.00 8.82 11.92
C PRO A 132 14.77 8.68 13.43
N LYS A 133 13.55 8.89 13.91
CA LYS A 133 13.17 8.81 15.32
C LYS A 133 12.39 7.53 15.67
N PHE A 134 12.07 6.71 14.69
CA PHE A 134 11.44 5.42 14.94
C PHE A 134 12.51 4.38 15.28
N ALA A 135 12.30 3.61 16.35
CA ALA A 135 13.18 2.49 16.71
C ALA A 135 13.13 1.33 15.69
N GLY A 136 12.12 1.31 14.82
CA GLY A 136 11.94 0.37 13.72
C GLY A 136 10.66 0.68 12.93
N PRO A 137 10.42 0.01 11.78
CA PRO A 137 9.25 0.26 10.96
C PRO A 137 7.94 -0.05 11.73
N VAL A 138 7.01 0.89 11.71
CA VAL A 138 5.68 0.74 12.31
C VAL A 138 4.67 0.45 11.20
N THR A 139 4.21 -0.80 11.11
CA THR A 139 3.20 -1.20 10.12
C THR A 139 1.78 -0.93 10.61
N LYS A 140 0.97 -0.29 9.77
CA LYS A 140 -0.46 -0.05 9.98
C LYS A 140 -1.24 -0.50 8.76
N GLN A 141 -2.31 -1.25 8.99
CA GLN A 141 -3.30 -1.52 7.95
C GLN A 141 -4.13 -0.26 7.76
N LEU A 142 -4.07 0.35 6.58
CA LEU A 142 -4.84 1.53 6.21
C LEU A 142 -5.90 1.17 5.18
N ALA A 143 -7.06 1.81 5.29
CA ALA A 143 -8.15 1.71 4.33
C ALA A 143 -8.15 2.93 3.41
N PHE A 144 -8.37 2.66 2.13
CA PHE A 144 -8.40 3.62 1.03
C PHE A 144 -9.73 3.45 0.30
N VAL A 145 -10.25 4.55 -0.21
CA VAL A 145 -11.49 4.61 -0.98
C VAL A 145 -11.22 5.26 -2.33
N ASN A 146 -11.93 4.83 -3.35
CA ASN A 146 -11.88 5.40 -4.68
C ASN A 146 -13.13 6.24 -4.90
N GLU A 147 -12.96 7.56 -4.99
CA GLU A 147 -14.02 8.49 -5.34
C GLU A 147 -13.84 8.94 -6.79
N GLY A 148 -14.59 8.32 -7.71
CA GLY A 148 -14.66 8.76 -9.11
C GLY A 148 -13.34 8.65 -9.89
N GLY A 149 -12.44 7.73 -9.51
CA GLY A 149 -11.12 7.55 -10.09
C GLY A 149 -9.98 8.14 -9.26
N ASN A 150 -10.27 8.84 -8.17
CA ASN A 150 -9.27 9.37 -7.24
C ASN A 150 -9.20 8.51 -5.97
N TRP A 151 -8.01 8.01 -5.65
CA TRP A 151 -7.77 7.26 -4.42
C TRP A 151 -7.53 8.22 -3.25
N MET A 152 -8.27 8.00 -2.16
CA MET A 152 -8.26 8.82 -0.96
C MET A 152 -8.14 7.92 0.28
N LEU A 153 -7.47 8.37 1.35
CA LEU A 153 -7.50 7.65 2.63
C LEU A 153 -8.91 7.75 3.23
N GLN A 154 -9.36 6.67 3.85
CA GLN A 154 -10.52 6.76 4.73
C GLN A 154 -10.18 7.69 5.92
N HIS A 155 -11.16 8.44 6.40
CA HIS A 155 -10.96 9.42 7.48
C HIS A 155 -10.26 8.81 8.70
N ASP A 156 -10.74 7.69 9.22
CA ASP A 156 -10.14 7.03 10.39
C ASP A 156 -8.68 6.57 10.12
N ALA A 157 -8.40 6.10 8.90
CA ALA A 157 -7.08 5.67 8.49
C ALA A 157 -6.09 6.85 8.40
N ALA A 158 -6.55 8.01 7.92
CA ALA A 158 -5.74 9.23 7.86
C ALA A 158 -5.32 9.71 9.24
N ILE A 159 -6.23 9.68 10.22
CA ILE A 159 -5.93 10.06 11.59
C ILE A 159 -4.98 9.08 12.25
N ALA A 160 -5.19 7.78 12.07
CA ALA A 160 -4.28 6.75 12.56
C ALA A 160 -2.86 6.92 11.99
N LEU A 161 -2.75 7.30 10.71
CA LEU A 161 -1.48 7.59 10.05
C LEU A 161 -0.79 8.82 10.66
N ILE A 162 -1.50 9.94 10.82
CA ILE A 162 -0.95 11.18 11.39
C ILE A 162 -0.51 10.96 12.84
N GLN A 163 -1.30 10.22 13.62
CA GLN A 163 -0.93 9.85 14.99
C GLN A 163 0.32 8.97 15.01
N ALA A 164 0.45 8.01 14.08
CA ALA A 164 1.62 7.16 13.98
C ALA A 164 2.88 7.95 13.59
N ALA A 165 2.77 8.88 12.63
CA ALA A 165 3.86 9.78 12.19
C ALA A 165 4.34 10.73 13.31
N THR A 166 3.40 11.27 14.08
CA THR A 166 3.71 12.23 15.15
C THR A 166 4.09 11.56 16.47
N ALA A 167 3.85 10.26 16.61
CA ALA A 167 4.26 9.49 17.78
C ALA A 167 5.79 9.50 17.92
N THR A 168 6.26 10.17 18.97
CA THR A 168 7.68 10.18 19.33
C THR A 168 7.94 9.02 20.28
N ASN A 169 8.98 8.21 20.02
CA ASN A 169 9.47 7.18 20.95
C ASN A 169 10.38 7.81 22.01
#